data_AF-A0A7Y2NWB9-F1
#
_entry.id   AF-A0A7Y2NWB9-F1
#
_cell.length_a   1.000
_cell.length_b   1.000
_cell.length_c   1.000
_cell.angle_alpha   90.00
_cell.angle_beta   90.00
_cell.angle_gamma   90.00
#
_symmetry.space_group_name_H-M   'P 1'
#
loop_
_entity.id
_entity.type
_entity.pdbx_description
1 polymer ?
#
loop_
_entity_poly.entity_id
_entity_poly.type
_entity_poly.pdbx_seq_one_letter_code
_entity_poly.pdbx_strand_id
1 'polypeptide(L)'
;MAVRRRRFAWSGAGTLALAASIVLVILLSPEPRVTPTVPDPQAELEAAMLQSQLLEEVLIEYEPERRVTDGYTARVVAELEDRISALDQELQVIQLTPAPTADRELLQLWRQRVGLMDALVNVHLTRASNVGL
;
A
#
# COMPACT_ATOMS: atom_id res chain seq x y z
N MET A 1 6.27 -11.97 -54.82
CA MET A 1 5.12 -12.28 -53.96
C MET A 1 5.11 -11.29 -52.79
N ALA A 2 4.08 -10.46 -52.70
CA ALA A 2 3.92 -9.47 -51.64
C ALA A 2 2.78 -9.92 -50.73
N VAL A 3 3.07 -10.09 -49.43
CA VAL A 3 2.02 -10.14 -48.41
C VAL A 3 2.21 -8.94 -47.50
N ARG A 4 1.18 -8.08 -47.54
CA ARG A 4 1.02 -6.81 -46.85
C ARG A 4 0.81 -7.02 -45.35
N ARG A 5 1.32 -6.03 -44.60
CA ARG A 5 1.06 -5.73 -43.18
C ARG A 5 -0.38 -5.97 -42.75
N ARG A 6 -0.57 -6.47 -41.52
CA ARG A 6 -1.63 -5.98 -40.63
C ARG A 6 -1.07 -5.80 -39.22
N ARG A 7 -0.68 -4.55 -38.94
CA ARG A 7 -0.63 -3.99 -37.59
C ARG A 7 -2.05 -4.04 -37.06
N PHE A 8 -2.31 -4.90 -36.08
CA PHE A 8 -3.58 -4.86 -35.36
C PHE A 8 -3.33 -4.09 -34.08
N ALA A 9 -3.60 -2.78 -34.17
CA ALA A 9 -3.68 -1.89 -33.04
C ALA A 9 -4.81 -2.38 -32.13
N TRP A 10 -4.48 -2.78 -30.90
CA TRP A 10 -5.44 -2.83 -29.81
C TRP A 10 -5.32 -1.54 -29.04
N SER A 11 -5.91 -0.50 -29.63
CA SER A 11 -6.55 0.57 -28.88
C SER A 11 -7.72 -0.05 -28.10
N GLY A 12 -7.45 -0.48 -26.88
CA GLY A 12 -8.47 -0.77 -25.87
C GLY A 12 -8.49 0.38 -24.88
N ALA A 13 -9.27 1.40 -25.19
CA ALA A 13 -9.69 2.37 -24.18
C ALA A 13 -10.49 1.62 -23.12
N GLY A 14 -9.97 1.60 -21.90
CA GLY A 14 -10.65 1.10 -20.72
C GLY A 14 -10.47 2.11 -19.59
N THR A 15 -11.06 3.29 -19.74
CA THR A 15 -11.39 4.13 -18.59
C THR A 15 -12.41 3.38 -17.75
N LEU A 16 -11.95 2.73 -16.69
CA LEU A 16 -12.77 2.36 -15.55
C LEU A 16 -12.29 3.19 -14.38
N ALA A 17 -12.83 4.41 -14.32
CA ALA A 17 -12.97 5.09 -13.05
C ALA A 17 -13.89 4.22 -12.19
N LEU A 18 -13.35 3.68 -11.09
CA LEU A 18 -14.17 3.25 -9.97
C LEU A 18 -13.51 3.77 -8.69
N ALA A 19 -13.83 5.02 -8.38
CA ALA A 19 -13.78 5.50 -7.02
C ALA A 19 -14.87 4.77 -6.22
N ALA A 20 -14.47 3.81 -5.39
CA ALA A 20 -15.27 3.22 -4.31
C ALA A 20 -14.34 2.26 -3.55
N SER A 21 -14.08 2.34 -2.25
CA SER A 21 -14.50 3.26 -1.20
C SER A 21 -13.43 3.13 -0.11
N ILE A 22 -12.92 4.25 0.40
CA ILE A 22 -12.41 4.25 1.77
C ILE A 22 -13.61 3.89 2.66
N VAL A 23 -13.39 3.10 3.72
CA VAL A 23 -14.35 2.61 4.73
C VAL A 23 -14.93 1.21 4.46
N LEU A 24 -14.21 0.18 4.93
CA LEU A 24 -14.84 -1.05 5.42
C LEU A 24 -14.09 -1.61 6.63
N VAL A 25 -14.02 -0.83 7.71
CA VAL A 25 -13.48 -1.32 9.01
C VAL A 25 -14.54 -1.24 10.14
N ILE A 26 -15.73 -0.70 9.91
CA ILE A 26 -16.66 -0.37 11.01
C ILE A 26 -17.67 -1.49 11.36
N LEU A 27 -17.87 -2.52 10.52
CA LEU A 27 -19.07 -3.38 10.65
C LEU A 27 -18.95 -4.63 11.54
N LEU A 28 -17.80 -4.95 12.15
CA LEU A 28 -17.63 -6.21 12.89
C LEU A 28 -17.39 -6.09 14.41
N SER A 29 -17.49 -4.91 15.00
CA SER A 29 -17.30 -4.76 16.46
C SER A 29 -18.64 -4.55 17.18
N PRO A 30 -19.06 -5.49 18.06
CA PRO A 30 -20.17 -5.22 18.98
C PRO A 30 -19.74 -4.11 19.96
N GLU A 31 -20.44 -2.96 19.90
CA GLU A 31 -20.12 -1.78 20.70
C GLU A 31 -20.23 -2.04 22.22
N PRO A 32 -19.18 -1.77 23.01
CA PRO A 32 -19.37 -1.19 24.33
C PRO A 32 -19.59 0.32 24.16
N ARG A 33 -20.51 0.91 24.92
CA ARG A 33 -20.69 2.37 24.99
C ARG A 33 -19.34 3.04 25.29
N VAL A 34 -18.73 3.68 24.30
CA VAL A 34 -17.52 4.49 24.53
C VAL A 34 -17.94 5.95 24.44
N THR A 35 -17.78 6.66 25.56
CA THR A 35 -17.64 8.13 25.58
C THR A 35 -16.76 8.59 24.41
N PRO A 36 -16.99 9.77 23.79
CA PRO A 36 -16.13 10.25 22.71
C PRO A 36 -14.72 10.53 23.26
N THR A 37 -13.89 9.50 23.26
CA THR A 37 -12.46 9.57 23.56
C THR A 37 -11.85 10.37 22.41
N VAL A 38 -11.35 11.57 22.71
CA VAL A 38 -10.46 12.27 21.77
C VAL A 38 -9.34 11.28 21.43
N PRO A 39 -9.12 10.94 20.15
CA PRO A 39 -8.12 9.94 19.79
C PRO A 39 -6.76 10.37 20.34
N ASP A 40 -6.12 9.48 21.10
CA ASP A 40 -4.76 9.71 21.58
C ASP A 40 -3.79 9.55 20.39
N PRO A 41 -3.10 10.62 19.95
CA PRO A 41 -2.20 10.55 18.81
C PRO A 41 -1.04 9.57 19.03
N GLN A 42 -0.66 9.29 20.28
CA GLN A 42 0.35 8.28 20.57
C GLN A 42 -0.17 6.87 20.30
N ALA A 43 -1.39 6.56 20.75
CA ALA A 43 -2.03 5.28 20.46
C ALA A 43 -2.25 5.06 18.96
N GLU A 44 -2.60 6.12 18.21
CA GLU A 44 -2.73 6.04 16.74
C GLU A 44 -1.38 5.78 16.04
N LEU A 45 -0.29 6.36 16.57
CA LEU A 45 1.05 6.15 16.07
C LEU A 45 1.49 4.70 16.30
N GLU A 46 1.34 4.19 17.52
CA GLU A 46 1.65 2.80 17.86
C GLU A 46 0.86 1.81 16.98
N ALA A 47 -0.43 2.09 16.76
CA ALA A 47 -1.28 1.27 15.89
C ALA A 47 -0.76 1.27 14.43
N ALA A 48 -0.36 2.42 13.90
CA ALA A 48 0.18 2.52 12.55
C ALA A 48 1.52 1.77 12.41
N MET A 49 2.39 1.86 13.42
CA MET A 49 3.65 1.11 13.46
C MET A 49 3.42 -0.41 13.48
N LEU A 50 2.50 -0.87 14.33
CA LEU A 50 2.15 -2.29 14.40
C LEU A 50 1.56 -2.80 13.08
N GLN A 51 0.61 -2.06 12.50
CA GLN A 51 0.03 -2.43 11.21
C GLN A 51 1.10 -2.50 10.11
N SER A 52 2.04 -1.57 10.14
CA SER A 52 3.16 -1.53 9.21
C SER A 52 4.08 -2.76 9.33
N GLN A 53 4.34 -3.24 10.55
CA GLN A 53 5.10 -4.48 10.78
C GLN A 53 4.34 -5.71 10.28
N LEU A 54 3.04 -5.80 10.54
CA LEU A 54 2.23 -6.93 10.06
C LEU A 54 2.22 -7.03 8.53
N LEU A 55 2.15 -5.89 7.82
CA LEU A 55 2.21 -5.88 6.35
C LEU A 55 3.59 -6.33 5.84
N GLU A 56 4.66 -5.98 6.56
CA GLU A 56 6.01 -6.44 6.24
C GLU A 56 6.17 -7.95 6.43
N GLU A 57 5.62 -8.50 7.51
CA GLU A 57 5.57 -9.95 7.73
C GLU A 57 4.83 -10.68 6.59
N VAL A 58 3.69 -10.14 6.14
CA VAL A 58 2.94 -10.70 5.00
C VAL A 58 3.77 -10.72 3.71
N LEU A 59 4.53 -9.65 3.43
CA LEU A 59 5.41 -9.60 2.25
C LEU A 59 6.54 -10.62 2.34
N ILE A 60 7.15 -10.78 3.52
CA ILE A 60 8.22 -11.74 3.76
C ILE A 60 7.70 -13.18 3.59
N GLU A 61 6.56 -13.50 4.21
CA GLU A 61 5.97 -14.85 4.15
C GLU A 61 5.56 -15.25 2.74
N TYR A 62 5.06 -14.30 1.94
CA TYR A 62 4.54 -14.58 0.60
C TYR A 62 5.66 -14.79 -0.46
N GLU A 63 6.88 -14.30 -0.22
CA GLU A 63 8.02 -14.30 -1.17
C GLU A 63 7.63 -13.84 -2.60
N PRO A 64 7.09 -12.62 -2.79
CA PRO A 64 6.54 -12.18 -4.08
C PRO A 64 7.57 -12.10 -5.21
N GLU A 65 8.82 -11.76 -4.89
CA GLU A 65 9.91 -11.55 -5.84
C GLU A 65 10.23 -12.81 -6.65
N ARG A 66 10.06 -14.00 -6.05
CA ARG A 66 10.26 -15.29 -6.73
C ARG A 66 9.24 -15.53 -7.85
N ARG A 67 8.20 -14.71 -7.93
CA ARG A 67 7.02 -14.97 -8.74
C ARG A 67 6.76 -13.93 -9.81
N VAL A 68 7.57 -12.89 -10.01
CA VAL A 68 7.28 -11.82 -11.00
C VAL A 68 7.54 -12.30 -12.44
N THR A 69 6.50 -12.32 -13.29
CA THR A 69 6.53 -12.82 -14.68
C THR A 69 6.04 -11.80 -15.71
N ASP A 70 5.50 -10.66 -15.26
CA ASP A 70 5.00 -9.59 -16.14
C ASP A 70 5.71 -8.27 -15.84
N GLY A 71 6.16 -7.60 -16.90
CA GLY A 71 6.95 -6.38 -16.82
C GLY A 71 6.13 -5.15 -16.39
N TYR A 72 4.84 -5.11 -16.70
CA TYR A 72 3.98 -4.01 -16.23
C TYR A 72 3.83 -4.08 -14.71
N THR A 73 3.52 -5.26 -14.17
CA THR A 73 3.43 -5.47 -12.72
C THR A 73 4.76 -5.17 -12.03
N ALA A 74 5.89 -5.62 -12.60
CA ALA A 74 7.22 -5.31 -12.06
C ALA A 74 7.46 -3.80 -11.94
N ARG A 75 7.00 -3.01 -12.92
CA ARG A 75 7.13 -1.54 -12.87
C ARG A 75 6.30 -0.93 -11.74
N VAL A 76 5.08 -1.41 -11.53
CA VAL A 76 4.20 -0.92 -10.46
C VAL A 76 4.78 -1.27 -9.08
N VAL A 77 5.30 -2.48 -8.92
CA VAL A 77 5.99 -2.91 -7.69
C VAL A 77 7.20 -2.01 -7.41
N ALA A 78 8.09 -1.83 -8.37
CA ALA A 78 9.27 -0.98 -8.21
C ALA A 78 8.90 0.48 -7.86
N GLU A 79 7.85 1.03 -8.49
CA GLU A 79 7.37 2.39 -8.18
C GLU A 79 6.83 2.50 -6.75
N LEU A 80 6.19 1.45 -6.22
CA LEU A 80 5.74 1.43 -4.82
C LEU A 80 6.91 1.28 -3.84
N GLU A 81 7.86 0.39 -4.12
CA GLU A 81 9.07 0.16 -3.31
C GLU A 81 9.96 1.41 -3.24
N ASP A 82 10.12 2.14 -4.35
CA ASP A 82 10.85 3.41 -4.40
C ASP A 82 10.19 4.46 -3.49
N ARG A 83 8.86 4.53 -3.52
CA ARG A 83 8.09 5.48 -2.68
C ARG A 83 8.13 5.10 -1.20
N ILE A 84 8.07 3.82 -0.88
CA ILE A 84 8.25 3.31 0.50
C ILE A 84 9.66 3.67 0.99
N SER A 85 10.68 3.43 0.17
CA SER A 85 12.09 3.73 0.51
C SER A 85 12.32 5.22 0.76
N ALA A 86 11.72 6.10 -0.06
CA ALA A 86 11.78 7.55 0.17
C ALA A 86 11.09 7.96 1.48
N LEU A 87 9.92 7.38 1.76
CA LEU A 87 9.19 7.65 2.99
C LEU A 87 9.91 7.14 4.25
N ASP A 88 10.54 5.98 4.15
CA ASP A 88 11.34 5.40 5.24
C ASP A 88 12.56 6.29 5.57
N GLN A 89 13.14 6.97 4.58
CA GLN A 89 14.18 7.98 4.80
C GLN A 89 13.63 9.21 5.54
N GLU A 90 12.45 9.71 5.17
CA GLU A 90 11.79 10.83 5.88
C GLU A 90 11.47 10.46 7.32
N LEU A 91 10.93 9.26 7.54
CA LEU A 91 10.69 8.69 8.87
C LEU A 91 11.97 8.62 9.69
N GLN A 92 13.09 8.22 9.09
CA GLN A 92 14.38 8.16 9.77
C GLN A 92 14.86 9.56 10.18
N VAL A 93 14.75 10.56 9.31
CA VAL A 93 15.18 11.94 9.59
C VAL A 93 14.39 12.54 10.75
N ILE A 94 13.06 12.37 10.76
CA ILE A 94 12.20 12.90 11.83
C ILE A 94 12.49 12.24 13.17
N GLN A 95 12.67 10.90 13.18
CA GLN A 95 12.99 10.18 14.42
C GLN A 95 14.34 10.58 15.02
N LEU A 96 15.32 10.97 14.18
CA LEU A 96 16.63 11.46 14.63
C LEU A 96 16.60 12.92 15.11
N THR A 97 15.57 13.69 14.74
CA THR A 97 15.44 15.12 15.10
C THR A 97 14.09 15.39 15.80
N PRO A 98 13.89 14.87 17.03
CA PRO A 98 12.61 15.02 17.73
C PRO A 98 12.32 16.48 18.05
N ALA A 99 11.26 17.02 17.44
CA ALA A 99 10.71 18.34 17.71
C ALA A 99 9.32 18.21 18.38
N PRO A 100 8.87 19.19 19.20
CA PRO A 100 7.57 19.12 19.88
C PRO A 100 6.35 19.01 18.96
N THR A 101 6.48 19.39 17.68
CA THR A 101 5.44 19.25 16.66
C THR A 101 5.60 18.01 15.78
N ALA A 102 6.69 17.25 15.96
CA ALA A 102 7.04 16.11 15.14
C ALA A 102 6.04 14.97 15.27
N ASP A 103 5.33 14.83 16.39
CA ASP A 103 4.43 13.70 16.64
C ASP A 103 3.30 13.59 15.60
N ARG A 104 2.72 14.72 15.15
CA ARG A 104 1.69 14.71 14.12
C ARG A 104 2.25 14.38 12.73
N GLU A 105 3.44 14.90 12.44
CA GLU A 105 4.12 14.66 11.18
C GLU A 105 4.55 13.18 11.09
N LEU A 106 5.14 12.67 12.17
CA LEU A 106 5.50 11.28 12.35
C LEU A 106 4.29 10.35 12.17
N LEU A 107 3.15 10.66 12.80
CA LEU A 107 1.91 9.92 12.60
C LEU A 107 1.44 9.94 11.13
N GLN A 108 1.55 11.08 10.44
CA GLN A 108 1.18 11.17 9.03
C GLN A 108 2.10 10.32 8.14
N LEU A 109 3.41 10.30 8.41
CA LEU A 109 4.34 9.47 7.66
C LEU A 109 4.08 7.97 7.89
N TRP A 110 3.84 7.54 9.12
CA TRP A 110 3.50 6.14 9.40
C TRP A 110 2.20 5.70 8.71
N ARG A 111 1.18 6.56 8.69
CA ARG A 111 -0.05 6.30 7.92
C ARG A 111 0.20 6.16 6.42
N GLN A 112 1.08 6.99 5.88
CA GLN A 112 1.48 6.87 4.47
C GLN A 112 2.22 5.57 4.20
N ARG A 113 3.09 5.11 5.12
CA ARG A 113 3.85 3.85 4.97
C ARG A 113 2.88 2.69 4.93
N VAL A 114 1.94 2.64 5.87
CA VAL A 114 0.87 1.64 5.89
C VAL A 114 0.10 1.61 4.57
N GLY A 115 -0.29 2.78 4.04
CA GLY A 115 -1.03 2.85 2.77
C GLY A 115 -0.23 2.33 1.56
N LEU A 116 1.06 2.64 1.50
CA LEU A 116 1.94 2.14 0.42
C LEU A 116 2.21 0.63 0.56
N MET A 117 2.45 0.15 1.77
CA MET A 117 2.65 -1.27 2.06
C MET A 117 1.40 -2.10 1.75
N ASP A 118 0.22 -1.59 2.11
CA ASP A 118 -1.07 -2.22 1.76
C ASP A 118 -1.26 -2.29 0.24
N ALA A 119 -0.94 -1.21 -0.49
CA ALA A 119 -0.98 -1.23 -1.95
C ALA A 119 -0.03 -2.27 -2.54
N LEU A 120 1.20 -2.38 -2.00
CA LEU A 120 2.19 -3.36 -2.43
C LEU A 120 1.71 -4.80 -2.21
N VAL A 121 1.21 -5.10 -1.00
CA VAL A 121 0.59 -6.39 -0.67
C VAL A 121 -0.56 -6.70 -1.63
N ASN A 122 -1.46 -5.74 -1.88
CA ASN A 122 -2.59 -5.93 -2.78
C ASN A 122 -2.18 -6.22 -4.23
N VAL A 123 -1.13 -5.58 -4.74
CA VAL A 123 -0.58 -5.88 -6.07
C VAL A 123 -0.10 -7.33 -6.14
N HIS A 124 0.61 -7.80 -5.12
CA HIS A 124 1.10 -9.18 -5.07
C HIS A 124 -0.04 -10.22 -4.95
N LEU A 125 -1.02 -9.97 -4.08
CA LEU A 125 -2.17 -10.87 -3.89
C LEU A 125 -3.10 -10.92 -5.11
N THR A 126 -3.41 -9.77 -5.72
CA THR A 126 -4.26 -9.71 -6.93
C THR A 126 -3.62 -10.49 -8.05
N ARG A 127 -2.30 -10.40 -8.20
CA ARG A 127 -1.60 -11.19 -9.21
C ARG A 127 -1.60 -12.68 -8.88
N ALA A 128 -1.41 -13.06 -7.62
CA ALA A 128 -1.49 -14.46 -7.16
C ALA A 128 -2.78 -15.13 -7.64
N SER A 129 -3.91 -14.45 -7.47
CA SER A 129 -5.22 -14.96 -7.89
C SER A 129 -5.35 -15.11 -9.40
N ASN A 130 -4.72 -14.24 -10.20
CA ASN A 130 -4.79 -14.29 -11.66
C ASN A 130 -3.86 -15.34 -12.30
N VAL A 131 -2.76 -15.73 -11.66
CA VAL A 131 -1.82 -16.74 -12.19
C VAL A 131 -2.16 -18.18 -11.75
N GLY A 132 -3.04 -18.35 -10.75
CA GLY A 132 -3.45 -19.64 -10.21
C GLY A 132 -4.74 -20.22 -10.80
N LEU A 133 -5.33 -19.56 -11.81
CA LEU A 133 -6.56 -19.97 -12.52
C LEU A 133 -6.25 -20.53 -13.91
#